data_AF-A0A2D7YR59-F1
#
_entry.id   AF-A0A2D7YR59-F1
#
_cell.length_a   1.000
_cell.length_b   1.000
_cell.length_c   1.000
_cell.angle_alpha   90.00
_cell.angle_beta   90.00
_cell.angle_gamma   90.00
#
_symmetry.space_group_name_H-M   'P 1'
#
loop_
_entity.id
_entity.type
_entity.pdbx_description
1 polymer ?
#
loop_
_entity_poly.entity_id
_entity_poly.type
_entity_poly.pdbx_seq_one_letter_code
_entity_poly.pdbx_strand_id
1 'polypeptide(L)' 'MIDNLGNCKDCRFFIFDGADIGECHRYAPRPIVINARADLDRSIYEMAEWPTLRASNFCGEFKPSWSIHETKND' A
#
# COMPACT_ATOMS: atom_id res chain seq x y z
N MET A 1 -10.51 21.00 -7.61
CA MET A 1 -10.81 20.32 -6.34
C MET A 1 -9.48 19.93 -5.74
N ILE A 2 -9.03 20.65 -4.71
CA ILE A 2 -7.79 20.33 -4.01
C ILE A 2 -8.14 19.17 -3.09
N ASP A 3 -7.70 17.97 -3.44
CA ASP A 3 -7.72 16.84 -2.53
C ASP A 3 -6.94 17.26 -1.30
N ASN A 4 -7.63 17.42 -0.16
CA ASN A 4 -7.03 17.87 1.08
C ASN A 4 -5.77 17.03 1.37
N LEU A 5 -4.64 17.73 1.39
CA LEU A 5 -3.32 17.28 1.82
C LEU A 5 -3.34 17.04 3.34
N GLY A 6 -4.19 16.12 3.78
CA GLY A 6 -4.39 15.74 5.18
C GLY A 6 -3.85 14.34 5.46
N ASN A 7 -4.01 13.90 6.71
CA ASN A 7 -3.63 12.54 7.10
C ASN A 7 -4.63 11.53 6.51
N CYS A 8 -4.22 10.27 6.38
CA CYS A 8 -5.05 9.18 5.84
C CYS A 8 -6.41 9.09 6.54
N LYS A 9 -6.49 9.35 7.84
CA LYS A 9 -7.76 9.38 8.60
C LYS A 9 -8.83 10.31 8.02
N ASP A 10 -8.42 11.38 7.36
CA ASP A 10 -9.32 12.41 6.78
C ASP A 10 -9.56 12.16 5.28
N CYS A 11 -8.96 11.11 4.72
CA CYS A 11 -9.06 10.75 3.31
C CYS A 11 -10.30 9.90 3.03
N ARG A 12 -11.12 10.29 2.06
CA ARG A 12 -12.32 9.52 1.63
C ARG A 12 -12.03 8.10 1.12
N PHE A 13 -10.77 7.83 0.76
CA PHE A 13 -10.33 6.54 0.22
C PHE A 13 -9.70 5.64 1.30
N PHE A 14 -9.61 6.11 2.54
CA PHE A 14 -9.04 5.33 3.62
C PHE A 14 -10.15 4.62 4.40
N ILE A 15 -10.05 3.30 4.51
CA ILE A 15 -10.98 2.47 5.27
C ILE A 15 -10.28 2.02 6.55
N PHE A 16 -10.81 2.45 7.69
CA PHE A 16 -10.25 2.17 9.01
C PHE A 16 -10.60 0.73 9.46
N ASP A 17 -9.62 -0.01 9.97
CA ASP A 17 -9.82 -1.40 10.41
C ASP A 17 -10.17 -1.55 11.90
N GLY A 18 -10.18 -0.44 12.65
CA GLY A 18 -10.45 -0.40 14.08
C GLY A 18 -9.21 -0.12 14.95
N ALA A 19 -8.00 -0.18 14.39
CA ALA A 19 -6.76 0.27 15.01
C ALA A 19 -6.22 1.53 14.29
N ASP A 20 -5.06 2.09 14.68
CA ASP A 20 -4.39 3.20 13.95
C ASP A 20 -3.94 2.81 12.51
N ILE A 21 -4.48 1.74 11.95
CA ILE A 21 -4.13 1.12 10.68
C ILE A 21 -5.41 1.03 9.84
N GLY A 22 -5.25 1.06 8.52
CA GLY A 22 -6.36 0.89 7.60
C GLY A 22 -5.88 0.71 6.18
N GLU A 23 -6.83 0.51 5.28
CA GLU A 23 -6.58 0.23 3.87
C GLU A 23 -6.73 1.50 3.01
N CYS A 24 -5.84 1.68 2.05
CA CYS A 24 -5.90 2.77 1.07
C CYS A 24 -6.52 2.28 -0.24
N HIS A 25 -7.74 2.74 -0.53
CA HIS A 25 -8.53 2.39 -1.71
C HIS A 25 -8.41 3.44 -2.84
N ARG A 26 -7.37 4.29 -2.79
CA ARG A 26 -7.14 5.33 -3.82
C ARG A 26 -6.76 4.73 -5.17
N TYR A 27 -6.06 3.60 -5.17
CA TYR A 27 -5.62 2.86 -6.35
C TYR A 27 -5.92 1.38 -6.15
N ALA A 28 -6.20 0.66 -7.25
CA ALA A 28 -6.48 -0.78 -7.26
C ALA A 28 -5.51 -1.61 -6.38
N PRO A 29 -5.99 -2.72 -5.80
CA PRO A 29 -5.18 -3.56 -4.92
C PRO A 29 -3.94 -4.05 -5.65
N ARG A 30 -2.85 -4.23 -4.90
CA ARG A 30 -1.56 -4.62 -5.44
C ARG A 30 -1.37 -6.13 -5.29
N PRO A 31 -0.76 -6.80 -6.28
CA PRO A 31 -0.39 -8.19 -6.14
C PRO A 31 0.66 -8.31 -5.04
N ILE A 32 0.45 -9.23 -4.12
CA ILE A 32 1.41 -9.64 -3.10
C ILE A 32 1.81 -11.09 -3.36
N VAL A 33 3.11 -11.34 -3.22
CA VAL A 33 3.69 -12.68 -3.32
C VAL A 33 4.01 -13.13 -1.91
N ILE A 34 3.20 -14.05 -1.38
CA ILE A 34 3.50 -14.66 -0.09
C ILE A 34 4.38 -15.88 -0.34
N ASN A 35 5.66 -15.77 0.04
CA ASN A 35 6.53 -16.93 0.11
C ASN A 35 6.14 -17.76 1.34
N ALA A 36 5.32 -18.79 1.14
CA ALA A 36 5.15 -19.83 2.15
C ALA A 36 6.53 -20.43 2.46
N ARG A 37 6.81 -20.68 3.76
CA ARG A 37 8.06 -21.28 4.21
C ARG A 37 8.35 -22.55 3.41
N ALA A 38 9.63 -22.79 3.13
CA ALA A 38 10.16 -23.83 2.23
C ALA A 38 9.73 -25.28 2.57
N ASP A 39 9.08 -25.48 3.71
CA ASP A 39 8.74 -26.75 4.33
C ASP A 39 7.33 -27.24 3.96
N LEU A 40 6.48 -26.34 3.43
CA LEU A 40 5.22 -26.69 2.76
C LEU A 40 5.39 -26.44 1.27
N ASP A 41 5.00 -27.44 0.49
CA ASP A 41 4.85 -27.44 -0.97
C ASP A 41 4.66 -26.02 -1.55
N ARG A 42 5.58 -25.61 -2.43
CA ARG A 42 5.82 -24.23 -2.93
C ARG A 42 4.60 -23.63 -3.64
N SER A 43 3.58 -23.31 -2.89
CA SER A 43 2.39 -22.63 -3.35
C SER A 43 2.67 -21.14 -3.25
N ILE A 44 3.11 -20.56 -4.38
CA ILE A 44 3.10 -19.11 -4.54
C ILE A 44 1.62 -18.73 -4.60
N TYR A 45 1.12 -18.13 -3.52
CA TYR A 45 -0.20 -17.52 -3.52
C TYR A 45 -0.06 -16.10 -4.07
N GLU A 46 -0.57 -15.89 -5.27
CA GLU A 46 -0.82 -14.54 -5.78
C GLU A 46 -2.14 -14.05 -5.19
N MET A 47 -2.06 -13.14 -4.22
CA MET A 47 -3.23 -12.46 -3.68
C MET A 47 -3.14 -10.98 -4.03
N ALA A 48 -4.29 -10.32 -4.10
CA ALA A 48 -4.36 -8.88 -4.30
C ALA A 48 -4.84 -8.24 -3.00
N GLU A 49 -4.04 -7.32 -2.44
CA GLU A 49 -4.36 -6.62 -1.19
C GLU A 49 -4.33 -5.11 -1.39
N TRP A 50 -5.22 -4.41 -0.69
CA TRP A 50 -5.16 -2.94 -0.63
C TRP A 50 -3.96 -2.52 0.23
N PRO A 51 -3.21 -1.47 -0.16
CA PRO A 51 -2.09 -1.00 0.65
C PRO A 51 -2.55 -0.58 2.05
N THR A 52 -1.94 -1.20 3.06
CA THR A 52 -2.20 -0.88 4.47
C THR A 52 -1.31 0.28 4.92
N LEU A 53 -1.89 1.30 5.55
CA LEU A 53 -1.21 2.51 6.03
C LEU A 53 -1.71 2.89 7.42
N ARG A 54 -0.94 3.71 8.15
CA ARG A 54 -1.43 4.31 9.40
C ARG A 54 -2.36 5.47 9.12
N ALA A 55 -3.35 5.66 9.99
CA ALA A 55 -4.29 6.77 9.92
C ALA A 55 -3.60 8.15 10.04
N SER A 56 -2.46 8.19 10.73
CA SER A 56 -1.60 9.35 10.87
C SER A 56 -0.68 9.64 9.67
N ASN A 57 -0.54 8.72 8.72
CA ASN A 57 0.30 8.95 7.53
C ASN A 57 -0.27 10.07 6.67
N PHE A 58 0.61 10.82 6.01
CA PHE A 58 0.18 11.86 5.08
C PHE A 58 -0.37 11.26 3.78
N CYS A 59 -1.53 11.74 3.33
CA CYS A 59 -2.17 11.26 2.12
C CYS A 59 -1.46 11.81 0.87
N GLY A 60 -0.95 10.92 0.01
CA GLY A 60 -0.26 11.28 -1.24
C GLY A 60 1.25 11.04 -1.24
N GLU A 61 1.85 10.70 -0.10
CA GLU A 61 3.27 10.33 0.01
C GLU A 61 3.56 8.86 -0.27
N PHE A 62 2.54 8.02 -0.48
CA PHE A 62 2.77 6.61 -0.83
C PHE A 62 3.46 6.52 -2.20
N LYS A 63 4.78 6.34 -2.17
CA LYS A 63 5.58 5.96 -3.34
C LYS A 63 5.75 4.45 -3.33
N PRO A 64 5.28 3.73 -4.37
CA PRO A 64 5.61 2.32 -4.52
C PRO A 64 7.14 2.12 -4.55
N SER A 65 7.63 1.08 -3.87
CA SER A 65 9.06 0.77 -3.70
C SER A 65 9.84 0.50 -5.01
N TRP A 66 9.14 0.38 -6.14
CA TRP A 66 9.70 0.17 -7.48
C TRP A 66 10.10 1.48 -8.17
N SER A 67 9.94 2.63 -7.51
CA SER A 67 10.25 3.96 -8.08
C SER A 67 11.72 4.38 -7.95
N ILE A 68 12.63 3.48 -7.56
CA ILE A 68 14.05 3.79 -7.34
C ILE A 68 14.91 2.91 -8.24
N HIS A 69 14.88 3.10 -9.56
CA HIS A 69 15.98 2.74 -10.47
C HIS A 69 15.79 3.42 -11.85
N GLU A 70 15.83 4.74 -11.88
CA GLU A 70 16.22 5.49 -13.08
C GLU A 70 17.19 6.61 -12.70
N THR A 71 18.35 6.24 -12.14
CA THR A 71 19.54 7.07 -12.30
C THR A 71 20.14 6.75 -13.66
N LYS A 72 19.75 7.55 -14.67
CA LYS A 72 20.60 7.75 -15.85
C LYS A 72 21.90 8.37 -15.35
N ASN A 73 22.99 7.60 -15.45
CA ASN A 73 24.32 8.18 -15.46
C ASN A 73 24.63 8.50 -16.92
N ASP A 74 24.62 9.79 -17.25
CA ASP A 74 25.37 10.34 -18.39
C ASP A 74 26.88 10.30 -18.09
#